data_AF-A0ABD7Q1E6-F1
#
_entry.id   AF-A0ABD7Q1E6-F1
#
_cell.length_a   1.000
_cell.length_b   1.000
_cell.length_c   1.000
_cell.angle_alpha   90.00
_cell.angle_beta   90.00
_cell.angle_gamma   90.00
#
_symmetry.space_group_name_H-M   'P 1'
#
loop_
_entity.id
_entity.type
_entity.pdbx_description
1 polymer ?
#
loop_
_entity_poly.entity_id
_entity_poly.type
_entity_poly.pdbx_seq_one_letter_code
_entity_poly.pdbx_strand_id
1 'polypeptide(L)'
;MLKLFKTILKAGEPTVKYPFKPLDVCPGFRGKPEYAPEQCIACGACTVACPANALTMETHLQSGERIWQLFIGRCIFCGRCEEVCPTRAIVLSPEFEMAVTHKPDLYVKATFQLQNCRSCHRPFTPVKSVEYAMALLIQSGVDAASVEQMRPKFETCPSCRRRDDLSHHEHQNLSYHVGEKSQ
;
A
#
# COMPACT_ATOMS: atom_id res chain seq x y z
N MET A 1 56.40 -12.89 17.96
CA MET A 1 55.98 -13.04 16.55
C MET A 1 55.21 -14.34 16.26
N LEU A 2 55.64 -15.53 16.70
CA LEU A 2 54.94 -16.82 16.45
C LEU A 2 53.45 -16.88 16.84
N LYS A 3 53.06 -16.21 17.94
CA LYS A 3 51.65 -16.14 18.37
C LYS A 3 50.76 -15.44 17.33
N LEU A 4 51.27 -14.40 16.67
CA LEU A 4 50.53 -13.66 15.64
C LEU A 4 50.29 -14.55 14.41
N PHE A 5 51.32 -15.25 13.93
CA PHE A 5 51.18 -16.20 12.82
C PHE A 5 50.18 -17.32 13.12
N LYS A 6 50.19 -17.86 14.35
CA LYS A 6 49.20 -18.87 14.79
C LYS A 6 47.77 -18.31 14.81
N THR A 7 47.58 -17.05 15.19
CA THR A 7 46.27 -16.39 15.18
C THR A 7 45.79 -16.14 13.75
N ILE A 8 46.67 -15.67 12.86
CA ILE A 8 46.33 -15.44 11.44
C ILE A 8 45.91 -16.75 10.76
N LEU A 9 46.68 -17.83 10.96
CA LEU A 9 46.35 -19.15 10.40
C LEU A 9 45.02 -19.70 10.93
N LYS A 10 44.69 -19.45 12.20
CA LYS A 10 43.40 -19.84 12.79
C LYS A 10 42.23 -19.01 12.29
N ALA A 11 42.45 -17.72 12.03
CA ALA A 11 41.42 -16.82 11.54
C ALA A 11 41.04 -17.13 10.08
N GLY A 12 41.96 -17.71 9.31
CA GLY A 12 41.73 -18.03 7.90
C GLY A 12 41.63 -16.79 7.02
N GLU A 13 41.04 -16.94 5.84
CA GLU A 13 40.80 -15.84 4.91
C GLU A 13 39.40 -15.26 5.13
N PRO A 14 39.26 -14.01 5.61
CA PRO A 14 37.96 -13.39 5.85
C PRO A 14 37.33 -12.79 4.58
N THR A 15 38.09 -12.67 3.49
CA THR A 15 37.64 -12.06 2.24
C THR A 15 36.69 -12.97 1.47
N VAL A 16 35.63 -12.38 0.93
CA VAL A 16 34.67 -13.06 0.06
C VAL A 16 34.96 -12.75 -1.41
N LYS A 17 34.55 -13.63 -2.33
CA LYS A 17 34.77 -13.48 -3.78
C LYS A 17 33.77 -12.54 -4.46
N TYR A 18 33.47 -11.40 -3.85
CA TYR A 18 32.67 -10.36 -4.50
C TYR A 18 33.49 -9.70 -5.63
N PRO A 19 32.93 -9.42 -6.82
CA PRO A 19 31.53 -9.59 -7.24
C PRO A 19 31.21 -10.94 -7.91
N PHE A 20 32.14 -11.89 -7.99
CA PHE A 20 31.94 -13.18 -8.68
C PHE A 20 30.96 -14.13 -7.98
N LYS A 21 30.76 -13.96 -6.67
CA LYS A 21 29.67 -14.58 -5.89
C LYS A 21 28.95 -13.46 -5.11
N PRO A 22 27.62 -13.32 -5.21
CA PRO A 22 26.86 -12.39 -4.39
C PRO A 22 27.04 -12.67 -2.89
N LEU A 23 26.93 -11.63 -2.07
CA LEU A 23 26.98 -11.78 -0.63
C LEU A 23 25.69 -12.44 -0.14
N ASP A 24 25.82 -13.54 0.61
CA ASP A 24 24.68 -14.19 1.25
C ASP A 24 24.17 -13.29 2.39
N VAL A 25 22.91 -12.82 2.30
CA VAL A 25 22.27 -11.98 3.33
C VAL A 25 21.42 -12.82 4.28
N CYS A 26 21.14 -12.28 5.47
CA CYS A 26 20.31 -12.97 6.46
C CYS A 26 18.83 -13.06 6.04
N PRO A 27 18.08 -14.07 6.53
CA PRO A 27 16.62 -14.09 6.38
C PRO A 27 15.98 -12.82 6.95
N GLY A 28 15.06 -12.21 6.20
CA GLY A 28 14.42 -10.96 6.58
C GLY A 28 15.28 -9.71 6.36
N PHE A 29 16.37 -9.81 5.58
CA PHE A 29 17.12 -8.65 5.13
C PHE A 29 16.19 -7.63 4.45
N ARG A 30 16.35 -6.35 4.79
CA ARG A 30 15.54 -5.26 4.25
C ARG A 30 16.30 -4.51 3.18
N GLY A 31 16.25 -5.04 1.97
CA GLY A 31 16.86 -4.45 0.78
C GLY A 31 15.85 -3.66 -0.05
N LYS A 32 15.89 -3.84 -1.36
CA LYS A 32 15.03 -3.14 -2.33
C LYS A 32 13.55 -3.39 -2.03
N PRO A 33 12.72 -2.33 -1.92
CA PRO A 33 11.28 -2.51 -1.91
C PRO A 33 10.82 -2.99 -3.29
N GLU A 34 10.32 -4.21 -3.36
CA GLU A 34 9.68 -4.77 -4.54
C GLU A 34 8.19 -4.48 -4.49
N TYR A 35 7.64 -4.05 -5.62
CA TYR A 35 6.28 -3.58 -5.73
C TYR A 35 5.51 -4.38 -6.79
N ALA A 36 4.40 -4.97 -6.35
CA ALA A 36 3.49 -5.81 -7.12
C ALA A 36 2.22 -5.02 -7.49
N PRO A 37 2.18 -4.36 -8.67
CA PRO A 37 1.07 -3.49 -9.06
C PRO A 37 -0.27 -4.22 -9.16
N GLU A 38 -0.26 -5.51 -9.49
CA GLU A 38 -1.44 -6.36 -9.61
C GLU A 38 -2.17 -6.52 -8.26
N GLN A 39 -1.44 -6.62 -7.15
CA GLN A 39 -1.97 -6.79 -5.79
C GLN A 39 -2.33 -5.45 -5.10
N CYS A 40 -1.78 -4.34 -5.57
CA CYS A 40 -1.99 -3.04 -4.94
C CYS A 40 -3.43 -2.53 -5.19
N ILE A 41 -4.12 -2.15 -4.11
CA ILE A 41 -5.47 -1.57 -4.15
C ILE A 41 -5.48 -0.03 -4.03
N ALA A 42 -4.30 0.59 -3.97
CA ALA A 42 -4.12 2.04 -3.81
C ALA A 42 -4.81 2.64 -2.56
N CYS A 43 -4.74 1.92 -1.42
CA CYS A 43 -5.33 2.35 -0.15
C CYS A 43 -4.52 3.43 0.59
N GLY A 44 -3.24 3.60 0.27
CA GLY A 44 -2.38 4.63 0.86
C GLY A 44 -1.81 4.33 2.26
N ALA A 45 -2.08 3.15 2.83
CA ALA A 45 -1.55 2.77 4.14
C ALA A 45 -0.01 2.86 4.22
N CYS A 46 0.69 2.39 3.18
CA CYS A 46 2.15 2.46 3.11
C CYS A 46 2.68 3.90 3.02
N THR A 47 1.95 4.80 2.37
CA THR A 47 2.28 6.23 2.28
C THR A 47 2.22 6.87 3.66
N VAL A 48 1.14 6.63 4.42
CA VAL A 48 0.96 7.16 5.78
C VAL A 48 2.01 6.59 6.76
N ALA A 49 2.35 5.31 6.62
CA ALA A 49 3.31 4.66 7.52
C ALA A 49 4.78 5.00 7.22
N CYS A 50 5.09 5.68 6.10
CA CYS A 50 6.46 5.93 5.67
C CYS A 50 7.12 7.07 6.47
N PRO A 51 8.08 6.80 7.37
CA PRO A 51 8.67 7.84 8.23
C PRO A 51 9.52 8.85 7.46
N ALA A 52 10.08 8.43 6.32
CA ALA A 52 10.93 9.26 5.49
C ALA A 52 10.13 10.04 4.41
N ASN A 53 8.81 9.83 4.30
CA ASN A 53 8.00 10.36 3.19
C ASN A 53 8.59 10.02 1.81
N ALA A 54 9.14 8.81 1.66
CA ALA A 54 9.66 8.30 0.38
C ALA A 54 8.54 7.81 -0.55
N LEU A 55 7.36 7.56 0.00
CA LEU A 55 6.15 7.18 -0.70
C LEU A 55 5.20 8.37 -0.78
N THR A 56 4.57 8.58 -1.93
CA THR A 56 3.53 9.59 -2.13
C THR A 56 2.32 8.99 -2.83
N MET A 57 1.16 9.62 -2.64
CA MET A 57 -0.08 9.24 -3.29
C MET A 57 -0.89 10.50 -3.61
N GLU A 58 -1.09 10.75 -4.91
CA GLU A 58 -1.77 11.94 -5.42
C GLU A 58 -3.04 11.52 -6.15
N THR A 59 -4.14 12.26 -5.97
CA THR A 59 -5.43 11.97 -6.59
C THR A 59 -5.82 13.10 -7.52
N HIS A 60 -6.00 12.79 -8.79
CA HIS A 60 -6.40 13.72 -9.84
C HIS A 60 -7.85 13.47 -10.22
N LEU A 61 -8.78 14.21 -9.59
CA LEU A 61 -10.21 14.03 -9.80
C LEU A 61 -10.67 14.36 -11.23
N GLN A 62 -9.93 15.21 -11.94
CA GLN A 62 -10.25 15.58 -13.33
C GLN A 62 -9.97 14.45 -14.32
N SER A 63 -8.83 13.76 -14.17
CA SER A 63 -8.50 12.59 -14.99
C SER A 63 -9.13 11.29 -14.46
N GLY A 64 -9.63 11.29 -13.22
CA GLY A 64 -10.16 10.09 -12.58
C GLY A 64 -9.06 9.13 -12.15
N GLU A 65 -7.87 9.65 -11.84
CA GLU A 65 -6.69 8.83 -11.58
C GLU A 65 -6.11 9.07 -10.19
N ARG A 66 -5.43 8.05 -9.68
CA ARG A 66 -4.60 8.13 -8.48
C ARG A 66 -3.21 7.60 -8.81
N ILE A 67 -2.19 8.39 -8.49
CA ILE A 67 -0.80 8.08 -8.78
C ILE A 67 -0.10 7.77 -7.46
N TRP A 68 0.51 6.59 -7.39
CA TRP A 68 1.39 6.18 -6.31
C TRP A 68 2.84 6.23 -6.79
N GLN A 69 3.75 6.68 -5.93
CA GLN A 69 5.15 6.80 -6.27
C GLN A 69 6.04 6.46 -5.07
N LEU A 70 7.08 5.67 -5.31
CA LEU A 70 8.20 5.45 -4.40
C LEU A 70 9.45 6.11 -4.96
N PHE A 71 10.15 6.87 -4.13
CA PHE A 71 11.49 7.37 -4.41
C PHE A 71 12.52 6.64 -3.54
N ILE A 72 13.23 5.68 -4.13
CA ILE A 72 14.21 4.83 -3.43
C ILE A 72 15.33 5.68 -2.82
N GLY A 73 15.73 6.78 -3.47
CA GLY A 73 16.77 7.68 -2.95
C GLY A 73 16.43 8.42 -1.65
N ARG A 74 15.16 8.39 -1.20
CA ARG A 74 14.72 8.89 0.12
C ARG A 74 14.36 7.77 1.09
N CYS A 75 14.22 6.54 0.60
CA CYS A 75 13.86 5.40 1.42
C CYS A 75 14.95 5.10 2.44
N ILE A 76 14.55 4.80 3.69
CA ILE A 76 15.46 4.37 4.76
C ILE A 76 15.38 2.86 5.04
N PHE A 77 14.73 2.10 4.15
CA PHE A 77 14.62 0.64 4.20
C PHE A 77 14.11 0.06 5.54
N CYS A 78 13.21 0.79 6.20
CA CYS A 78 12.73 0.43 7.54
C CYS A 78 11.73 -0.74 7.58
N GLY A 79 11.10 -1.11 6.45
CA GLY A 79 10.12 -2.19 6.38
C GLY A 79 8.67 -1.83 6.73
N ARG A 80 8.39 -0.64 7.27
CA ARG A 80 7.02 -0.25 7.69
C ARG A 80 5.97 -0.35 6.58
N CYS A 81 6.35 -0.08 5.33
CA CYS A 81 5.43 -0.18 4.20
C CYS A 81 4.98 -1.62 3.91
N GLU A 82 5.85 -2.60 4.12
CA GLU A 82 5.53 -4.03 4.02
C GLU A 82 4.59 -4.46 5.14
N GLU A 83 4.90 -4.06 6.39
CA GLU A 83 4.10 -4.43 7.57
C GLU A 83 2.64 -3.97 7.48
N VAL A 84 2.39 -2.77 6.94
CA VAL A 84 1.04 -2.19 6.88
C VAL A 84 0.29 -2.53 5.59
N CYS A 85 0.92 -3.18 4.60
CA CYS A 85 0.28 -3.45 3.33
C CYS A 85 -0.72 -4.61 3.46
N PRO A 86 -2.04 -4.38 3.35
CA PRO A 86 -3.03 -5.42 3.62
C PRO A 86 -3.01 -6.54 2.57
N THR A 87 -2.54 -6.24 1.35
CA THR A 87 -2.48 -7.19 0.24
C THR A 87 -1.06 -7.66 -0.07
N ARG A 88 -0.06 -7.28 0.75
CA ARG A 88 1.37 -7.57 0.52
C ARG A 88 1.90 -7.11 -0.85
N ALA A 89 1.30 -6.06 -1.42
CA ALA A 89 1.71 -5.49 -2.70
C ALA A 89 3.09 -4.79 -2.69
N ILE A 90 3.69 -4.60 -1.51
CA ILE A 90 5.06 -4.10 -1.36
C ILE A 90 5.77 -4.93 -0.30
N VAL A 91 6.97 -5.43 -0.62
CA VAL A 91 7.78 -6.31 0.22
C VAL A 91 9.24 -5.90 0.12
N LEU A 92 10.01 -5.99 1.21
CA LEU A 92 11.44 -5.72 1.19
C LEU A 92 12.17 -6.99 0.76
N SER A 93 12.94 -6.92 -0.32
CA SER A 93 13.65 -8.07 -0.88
C SER A 93 15.11 -8.14 -0.39
N PRO A 94 15.81 -9.27 -0.61
CA PRO A 94 17.22 -9.38 -0.26
C PRO A 94 18.16 -8.54 -1.15
N GLU A 95 17.65 -7.96 -2.24
CA GLU A 95 18.43 -7.19 -3.21
C GLU A 95 18.98 -5.88 -2.59
N PHE A 96 20.27 -5.61 -2.76
CA PHE A 96 20.91 -4.39 -2.25
C PHE A 96 21.74 -3.65 -3.31
N GLU A 97 21.99 -4.25 -4.47
CA GLU A 97 22.81 -3.73 -5.55
C GLU A 97 22.00 -2.76 -6.44
N MET A 98 21.52 -1.66 -5.84
CA MET A 98 20.62 -0.70 -6.48
C MET A 98 21.32 0.56 -7.01
N ALA A 99 22.62 0.49 -7.29
CA ALA A 99 23.36 1.62 -7.82
C ALA A 99 22.85 1.98 -9.22
N VAL A 100 22.55 3.25 -9.45
CA VAL A 100 22.11 3.79 -10.75
C VAL A 100 22.90 5.02 -11.13
N THR A 101 22.99 5.32 -12.43
CA THR A 101 23.69 6.51 -12.95
C THR A 101 22.77 7.72 -13.05
N HIS A 102 21.46 7.52 -13.15
CA HIS A 102 20.48 8.60 -13.29
C HIS A 102 19.45 8.57 -12.16
N LYS A 103 19.18 9.75 -11.58
CA LYS A 103 18.17 9.92 -10.51
C LYS A 103 16.76 9.41 -10.88
N PRO A 104 16.25 9.56 -12.12
CA PRO A 104 14.96 9.01 -12.53
C PRO A 104 14.79 7.52 -12.28
N ASP A 105 15.88 6.73 -12.36
CA ASP A 105 15.85 5.27 -12.19
C ASP A 105 15.56 4.83 -10.75
N LEU A 106 15.60 5.77 -9.79
CA LEU A 106 15.23 5.54 -8.39
C LEU A 106 13.72 5.69 -8.14
N TYR A 107 12.92 6.01 -9.15
CA TYR A 107 11.48 6.16 -9.00
C TYR A 107 10.74 4.93 -9.50
N VAL A 108 9.85 4.43 -8.65
CA VAL A 108 8.82 3.44 -9.03
C VAL A 108 7.48 4.16 -9.01
N LYS A 109 6.68 4.01 -10.07
CA LYS A 109 5.39 4.70 -10.22
C LYS A 109 4.30 3.71 -10.62
N ALA A 110 3.09 3.96 -10.14
CA ALA A 110 1.90 3.23 -10.54
C ALA A 110 0.68 4.16 -10.60
N THR A 111 -0.14 3.98 -11.63
CA THR A 111 -1.36 4.77 -11.84
C THR A 111 -2.58 3.86 -11.71
N PHE A 112 -3.60 4.35 -11.02
CA PHE A 112 -4.83 3.64 -10.73
C PHE A 112 -6.03 4.44 -11.20
N GLN A 113 -6.98 3.75 -11.84
CA GLN A 113 -8.26 4.34 -12.22
C GLN A 113 -9.20 4.38 -11.02
N LEU A 114 -9.95 5.48 -10.91
CA LEU A 114 -10.96 5.69 -9.89
C LEU A 114 -12.33 5.24 -10.39
N GLN A 115 -13.07 4.59 -9.51
CA GLN A 115 -14.48 4.31 -9.69
C GLN A 115 -15.28 5.61 -9.57
N ASN A 116 -16.16 5.84 -10.54
CA ASN A 116 -17.15 6.91 -10.49
C ASN A 116 -18.38 6.46 -9.70
N CYS A 117 -18.88 7.37 -8.87
CA CYS A 117 -20.11 7.14 -8.12
C CYS A 117 -21.29 6.94 -9.07
N ARG A 118 -22.11 5.90 -8.85
CA ARG A 118 -23.33 5.67 -9.65
C ARG A 118 -24.36 6.80 -9.56
N SER A 119 -24.41 7.51 -8.43
CA SER A 119 -25.40 8.55 -8.15
C SER A 119 -24.94 9.95 -8.60
N CYS A 120 -23.73 10.38 -8.25
CA CYS A 120 -23.24 11.72 -8.57
C CYS A 120 -22.15 11.78 -9.65
N HIS A 121 -21.74 10.62 -10.18
CA HIS A 121 -20.73 10.46 -11.22
C HIS A 121 -19.32 10.99 -10.90
N ARG A 122 -19.07 11.43 -9.66
CA ARG A 122 -17.74 11.88 -9.23
C ARG A 122 -16.84 10.68 -8.92
N PRO A 123 -15.55 10.70 -9.31
CA PRO A 123 -14.58 9.69 -8.90
C PRO A 123 -14.36 9.76 -7.39
N PHE A 124 -14.28 8.61 -6.71
CA PHE A 124 -14.18 8.61 -5.24
C PHE A 124 -13.23 7.57 -4.64
N THR A 125 -12.98 6.45 -5.31
CA THR A 125 -12.11 5.37 -4.79
C THR A 125 -11.47 4.60 -5.92
N PRO A 126 -10.30 3.96 -5.76
CA PRO A 126 -9.72 3.08 -6.79
C PRO A 126 -10.65 1.92 -7.13
N VAL A 127 -10.77 1.56 -8.42
CA VAL A 127 -11.58 0.40 -8.87
C VAL A 127 -11.16 -0.88 -8.13
N LYS A 128 -9.85 -1.11 -7.98
CA LYS A 128 -9.31 -2.27 -7.26
C LYS A 128 -9.74 -2.33 -5.78
N SER A 129 -9.97 -1.20 -5.13
CA SER A 129 -10.47 -1.18 -3.74
C SER A 129 -11.91 -1.68 -3.65
N VAL A 130 -12.75 -1.38 -4.65
CA VAL A 130 -14.13 -1.88 -4.73
C VAL A 130 -14.13 -3.39 -4.95
N GLU A 131 -13.39 -3.86 -5.95
CA GLU A 131 -13.29 -5.29 -6.27
C GLU A 131 -12.72 -6.09 -5.09
N TYR A 132 -11.71 -5.56 -4.39
CA TYR A 132 -11.15 -6.19 -3.20
C TYR A 132 -12.19 -6.32 -2.07
N ALA A 133 -13.00 -5.28 -1.82
CA ALA A 133 -14.04 -5.33 -0.80
C ALA A 133 -15.12 -6.39 -1.13
N MET A 134 -15.50 -6.50 -2.41
CA MET A 134 -16.42 -7.54 -2.87
C MET A 134 -15.82 -8.94 -2.73
N ALA A 135 -14.55 -9.12 -3.13
CA ALA A 135 -13.84 -10.39 -2.99
C ALA A 135 -13.72 -10.84 -1.52
N LEU A 136 -13.51 -9.91 -0.59
CA LEU A 136 -13.50 -10.20 0.85
C LEU A 136 -14.84 -10.72 1.37
N LEU A 137 -15.97 -10.19 0.88
CA LEU A 137 -17.28 -10.73 1.26
C LEU A 137 -17.48 -12.16 0.78
N ILE A 138 -17.05 -12.45 -0.46
CA ILE A 138 -17.10 -13.81 -1.01
C ILE A 138 -16.24 -14.75 -0.17
N GLN A 139 -15.03 -14.33 0.16
CA GLN A 139 -14.12 -15.11 1.02
C GLN A 139 -14.69 -15.33 2.44
N SER A 140 -15.52 -14.41 2.93
CA SER A 140 -16.19 -14.51 4.23
C SER A 140 -17.42 -15.43 4.21
N GLY A 141 -17.75 -16.04 3.07
CA GLY A 141 -18.85 -17.00 2.94
C GLY A 141 -20.15 -16.43 2.37
N VAL A 142 -20.16 -15.17 1.92
CA VAL A 142 -21.31 -14.62 1.19
C VAL A 142 -21.28 -15.17 -0.25
N ASP A 143 -22.41 -15.60 -0.78
CA ASP A 143 -22.45 -16.12 -2.15
C ASP A 143 -22.17 -15.02 -3.19
N ALA A 144 -21.51 -15.40 -4.28
CA ALA A 144 -21.08 -14.45 -5.30
C ALA A 144 -22.24 -13.71 -5.97
N ALA A 145 -23.42 -14.34 -6.09
CA ALA A 145 -24.60 -13.70 -6.69
C ALA A 145 -25.15 -12.59 -5.78
N SER A 146 -25.23 -12.83 -4.47
CA SER A 146 -25.60 -11.82 -3.49
C SER A 146 -24.60 -10.67 -3.44
N VAL A 147 -23.29 -10.95 -3.52
CA VAL A 147 -22.27 -9.89 -3.58
C VAL A 147 -22.43 -9.03 -4.83
N GLU A 148 -22.73 -9.65 -5.98
CA GLU A 148 -22.98 -8.91 -7.22
C GLU A 148 -24.25 -8.04 -7.13
N GLN A 149 -25.31 -8.52 -6.47
CA GLN A 149 -26.48 -7.69 -6.17
C GLN A 149 -26.16 -6.48 -5.27
N MET A 150 -25.10 -6.58 -4.45
CA MET A 150 -24.62 -5.46 -3.61
C MET A 150 -23.71 -4.48 -4.36
N ARG A 151 -23.22 -4.81 -5.58
CA ARG A 151 -22.31 -3.95 -6.36
C ARG A 151 -22.75 -2.48 -6.44
N PRO A 152 -24.03 -2.12 -6.67
CA PRO A 152 -24.43 -0.73 -6.73
C PRO A 152 -24.11 0.06 -5.46
N LYS A 153 -24.14 -0.58 -4.28
CA LYS A 153 -23.78 0.05 -3.00
C LYS A 153 -22.28 0.28 -2.87
N PHE A 154 -21.45 -0.62 -3.42
CA PHE A 154 -19.99 -0.47 -3.44
C PHE A 154 -19.51 0.60 -4.43
N GLU A 155 -20.23 0.75 -5.54
CA GLU A 155 -19.96 1.76 -6.58
C GLU A 155 -20.60 3.14 -6.26
N THR A 156 -21.18 3.31 -5.07
CA THR A 156 -21.76 4.58 -4.62
C THR A 156 -20.85 5.23 -3.58
N CYS A 157 -20.51 6.49 -3.77
CA CYS A 157 -19.59 7.19 -2.87
C CYS A 157 -20.18 7.38 -1.47
N PRO A 158 -19.34 7.55 -0.42
CA PRO A 158 -19.82 7.65 0.96
C PRO A 158 -20.85 8.77 1.20
N SER A 159 -20.75 9.89 0.48
CA SER A 159 -21.68 11.01 0.62
C SER A 159 -23.05 10.72 0.01
N CYS A 160 -23.11 10.09 -1.16
CA CYS A 160 -24.37 9.65 -1.77
C CYS A 160 -25.00 8.52 -0.95
N ARG A 161 -24.22 7.51 -0.54
CA ARG A 161 -24.74 6.40 0.27
C ARG A 161 -25.35 6.90 1.58
N ARG A 162 -24.68 7.84 2.27
CA ARG A 162 -25.22 8.47 3.48
C ARG A 162 -26.54 9.21 3.22
N ARG A 163 -26.68 9.87 2.06
CA ARG A 163 -27.93 10.55 1.70
C ARG A 163 -29.05 9.55 1.44
N ASP A 164 -28.75 8.48 0.73
CA ASP A 164 -29.71 7.42 0.41
C ASP A 164 -30.19 6.74 1.70
N ASP A 165 -29.26 6.42 2.62
CA ASP A 165 -29.57 5.85 3.94
C ASP A 165 -30.53 6.75 4.74
N LEU A 166 -30.32 8.08 4.72
CA LEU A 166 -31.22 9.04 5.39
C LEU A 166 -32.63 9.07 4.77
N SER A 167 -32.74 8.94 3.45
CA SER A 167 -34.03 8.95 2.75
C SER A 167 -34.87 7.69 2.95
N HIS A 168 -34.23 6.55 3.22
CA HIS A 168 -34.93 5.30 3.53
C HIS A 168 -35.43 5.21 4.99
N HIS A 169 -35.02 6.15 5.85
CA HIS A 169 -35.37 6.22 7.27
C HIS A 169 -36.36 7.35 7.61
N GLU A 170 -37.32 7.69 6.73
CA GLU A 170 -38.41 8.65 7.02
C GLU A 170 -39.26 8.30 8.27
N HIS A 171 -39.05 7.13 8.90
CA HIS A 171 -39.72 6.71 10.14
C HIS A 171 -38.82 6.51 11.36
N GLN A 172 -37.56 6.95 11.36
CA GLN A 172 -36.75 6.96 12.58
C GLN A 172 -36.49 8.38 13.07
N ASN A 173 -37.24 8.77 14.11
CA ASN A 173 -37.02 10.00 14.89
C ASN A 173 -35.58 10.02 15.44
N LEU A 174 -34.66 10.67 14.72
CA LEU A 174 -33.31 11.00 15.18
C LEU A 174 -33.34 12.18 16.17
N SER A 175 -34.26 12.16 17.12
CA SER A 175 -34.20 13.02 18.31
C SER A 175 -33.33 12.33 19.36
N TYR A 176 -32.01 12.36 19.16
CA TYR A 176 -31.07 11.95 20.20
C TYR A 176 -30.03 13.05 20.43
N HIS A 177 -30.36 13.88 21.43
CA HIS A 177 -29.49 14.65 22.31
C HIS A 177 -28.24 15.34 21.73
N VAL A 178 -28.46 16.48 21.08
CA VAL A 178 -27.58 17.64 21.31
C VAL A 178 -28.20 18.42 22.47
N GLY A 179 -27.83 18.03 23.69
CA GLY A 179 -28.17 18.82 24.86
C GLY A 179 -27.46 20.16 24.75
N GLU A 180 -28.22 21.21 24.48
CA GLU A 180 -27.83 22.58 24.77
C GLU A 180 -27.37 22.66 26.23
N LYS A 181 -26.11 22.99 26.45
CA LYS A 181 -25.71 23.68 27.67
C LYS A 181 -25.14 25.03 27.26
N SER A 182 -26.07 25.94 27.03
CA SER A 182 -25.87 27.38 27.15
C SER A 182 -25.95 27.70 28.64
N GLN A 183 -24.82 27.94 29.28
CA GLN A 183 -24.66 28.78 30.48
C GLN A 183 -23.20 29.17 30.60
#